data_AF-A0A7K2CBI0-F1
#
_entry.id   AF-A0A7K2CBI0-F1
#
_cell.length_a   1.000
_cell.length_b   1.000
_cell.length_c   1.000
_cell.angle_alpha   90.00
_cell.angle_beta   90.00
_cell.angle_gamma   90.00
#
_symmetry.space_group_name_H-M   'P 1'
#
loop_
_entity.id
_entity.type
_entity.pdbx_description
1 polymer ?
#
loop_
_entity_poly.entity_id
_entity_poly.type
_entity_poly.pdbx_seq_one_letter_code
_entity_poly.pdbx_strand_id
1 'polypeptide(L)'
;MGGIGDPAKFTAEIHVTCTERSVLRCPECDKVCPGSDHRLRKWRHTGICDYRTHVVANVPRVRCLEHGIKIVSVPWADARVHLRRRLRRA
;
A
#
# COMPACT_ATOMS: atom_id res chain seq x y z
N MET A 1 16.77 -35.36 -18.96
CA MET A 1 16.22 -34.15 -19.64
C MET A 1 15.79 -33.18 -18.56
N GLY A 2 16.74 -32.40 -18.04
CA GLY A 2 16.54 -31.47 -16.94
C GLY A 2 15.77 -30.24 -17.41
N GLY A 3 14.77 -29.86 -16.62
CA GLY A 3 13.79 -28.83 -16.95
C GLY A 3 14.42 -27.48 -17.31
N ILE A 4 13.74 -26.80 -18.22
CA ILE A 4 13.91 -25.38 -18.55
C ILE A 4 13.84 -24.62 -17.23
N GLY A 5 14.99 -24.14 -16.74
CA GLY A 5 15.06 -23.29 -15.57
C GLY A 5 14.18 -22.07 -15.78
N ASP A 6 13.20 -21.89 -14.90
CA ASP A 6 12.37 -20.70 -14.81
C ASP A 6 13.32 -19.49 -14.77
N PRO A 7 13.27 -18.54 -15.74
CA PRO A 7 14.13 -17.37 -15.68
C PRO A 7 13.74 -16.63 -14.40
N ALA A 8 14.68 -16.52 -13.46
CA ALA A 8 14.46 -15.91 -12.16
C ALA A 8 13.83 -14.53 -12.36
N LYS A 9 12.49 -14.44 -12.20
CA LYS A 9 11.76 -13.19 -12.37
C LYS A 9 12.32 -12.23 -11.33
N PHE A 10 13.02 -11.19 -11.79
CA PHE A 10 13.60 -10.21 -10.87
C PHE A 10 12.48 -9.62 -10.00
N THR A 11 12.76 -9.46 -8.71
CA THR A 11 11.82 -8.95 -7.72
C THR A 11 12.20 -7.51 -7.40
N ALA A 12 11.29 -6.58 -7.61
CA ALA A 12 11.47 -5.17 -7.25
C ALA A 12 10.73 -4.87 -5.96
N GLU A 13 11.38 -4.22 -4.99
CA GLU A 13 10.76 -3.81 -3.73
C GLU A 13 10.74 -2.29 -3.60
N ILE A 14 9.56 -1.73 -3.34
CA ILE A 14 9.36 -0.31 -3.11
C ILE A 14 9.07 -0.12 -1.63
N HIS A 15 9.94 0.60 -0.92
CA HIS A 15 9.82 0.83 0.52
C HIS A 15 9.20 2.21 0.79
N VAL A 16 8.09 2.25 1.52
CA VAL A 16 7.37 3.49 1.87
C VAL A 16 7.29 3.66 3.38
N THR A 17 7.73 4.81 3.87
CA THR A 17 7.77 5.11 5.31
C THR A 17 6.94 6.36 5.60
N CYS A 18 6.06 6.25 6.61
CA CYS A 18 5.37 7.40 7.16
C CYS A 18 6.28 8.12 8.16
N THR A 19 6.59 9.39 7.92
CA THR A 19 7.41 10.21 8.82
C THR A 19 6.56 10.80 9.94
N GLU A 20 7.18 11.12 11.07
CA GLU A 20 6.52 11.66 12.28
C GLU A 20 5.78 12.99 12.05
N ARG A 21 6.08 13.69 10.96
CA ARG A 21 5.39 14.94 10.56
C ARG A 21 4.06 14.71 9.83
N SER A 22 3.67 13.46 9.60
CA SER A 22 2.47 13.14 8.83
C SER A 22 1.24 13.20 9.73
N VAL A 23 0.24 14.01 9.33
CA VAL A 23 -1.06 14.06 10.01
C VAL A 23 -1.83 12.78 9.67
N LEU A 24 -2.14 11.97 10.69
CA LEU A 24 -2.89 10.73 10.50
C LEU A 24 -4.38 10.96 10.68
N ARG A 25 -5.18 10.39 9.77
CA ARG A 25 -6.64 10.53 9.74
C ARG A 25 -7.32 9.18 9.79
N CYS A 26 -8.48 9.13 10.45
CA CYS A 26 -9.34 7.96 10.43
C CYS A 26 -9.84 7.70 9.00
N PRO A 27 -9.71 6.47 8.47
CA PRO A 27 -10.19 6.16 7.12
C PRO A 27 -11.72 6.18 6.98
N GLU A 28 -12.47 6.24 8.09
CA GLU A 28 -13.95 6.22 8.08
C GLU A 28 -14.56 7.60 8.27
N CYS A 29 -14.06 8.41 9.21
CA CYS A 29 -14.61 9.74 9.49
C CYS A 29 -13.68 10.92 9.14
N ASP A 30 -12.49 10.64 8.60
CA ASP A 30 -11.47 11.63 8.20
C ASP A 30 -10.95 12.56 9.31
N LYS A 31 -11.36 12.31 10.57
CA LYS A 31 -10.88 13.06 11.74
C LYS A 31 -9.40 12.79 11.98
N VAL A 32 -8.66 13.84 12.31
CA VAL A 32 -7.26 13.73 12.77
C VAL A 32 -7.23 12.93 14.07
N CYS A 33 -6.41 11.89 14.10
CA CYS A 33 -6.30 10.98 15.23
C CYS A 33 -4.83 10.73 15.57
N PRO A 34 -4.48 10.58 16.86
CA PRO A 34 -3.12 10.22 17.24
C PRO A 34 -2.76 8.84 16.67
N GLY A 35 -1.52 8.76 16.16
CA GLY A 35 -0.90 7.50 15.75
C GLY A 35 -0.57 6.67 16.98
N SER A 36 -0.87 5.37 16.93
CA SER A 36 -0.64 4.46 18.05
C SER A 36 0.48 3.46 17.79
N ASP A 37 0.47 2.82 16.61
CA ASP A 37 1.31 1.66 16.32
C ASP A 37 1.57 1.57 14.82
N HIS A 38 2.67 0.92 14.45
CA HIS A 38 3.21 0.86 13.10
C HIS A 38 3.33 -0.60 12.69
N ARG A 39 2.67 -1.01 11.60
CA ARG A 39 2.77 -2.39 11.11
C ARG A 39 3.38 -2.44 9.72
N LEU A 40 4.46 -3.21 9.59
CA LEU A 40 5.04 -3.55 8.31
C LEU A 40 4.06 -4.42 7.53
N ARG A 41 3.73 -3.99 6.33
CA ARG A 41 2.85 -4.71 5.41
C ARG A 41 3.48 -4.74 4.03
N LYS A 42 3.27 -5.86 3.34
CA LYS A 42 3.75 -6.10 1.98
C LYS A 42 2.56 -6.36 1.07
N TRP A 43 2.42 -5.55 0.03
CA TRP A 43 1.42 -5.70 -1.02
C TRP A 43 2.09 -6.13 -2.30
N ARG A 44 1.50 -7.10 -3.00
CA ARG A 44 1.93 -7.47 -4.35
C ARG A 44 1.33 -6.49 -5.33
N HIS A 45 2.17 -5.75 -6.04
CA HIS A 45 1.72 -4.92 -7.15
C HIS A 45 1.71 -5.76 -8.42
N THR A 46 0.54 -5.89 -9.06
CA THR A 46 0.41 -6.63 -10.30
C THR A 46 0.67 -5.69 -11.47
N GLY A 47 1.90 -5.71 -12.00
CA GLY A 47 2.20 -5.21 -13.35
C GLY A 47 3.14 -4.00 -13.45
N ILE A 48 4.42 -4.19 -13.15
CA ILE A 48 5.49 -3.34 -13.70
C ILE A 48 6.55 -4.25 -14.35
N CYS A 49 6.75 -4.09 -15.66
CA CYS A 49 7.86 -4.66 -16.44
C CYS A 49 8.15 -6.17 -16.26
N ASP A 50 7.11 -7.03 -16.22
CA ASP A 50 7.23 -8.48 -15.99
C ASP A 50 7.94 -8.92 -14.70
N TYR A 51 8.26 -7.96 -13.81
CA TYR A 51 8.87 -8.19 -12.52
C TYR A 51 7.84 -8.55 -11.46
N ARG A 52 8.28 -9.31 -10.46
CA ARG A 52 7.50 -9.51 -9.23
C ARG A 52 7.68 -8.28 -8.34
N THR A 53 6.84 -7.26 -8.49
CA THR A 53 6.95 -6.03 -7.69
C THR A 53 6.17 -6.10 -6.39
N HIS A 54 6.80 -5.70 -5.29
CA HIS A 54 6.18 -5.60 -3.98
C HIS A 54 6.32 -4.20 -3.41
N VAL A 55 5.23 -3.66 -2.86
CA VAL A 55 5.26 -2.45 -2.03
C VAL A 55 5.34 -2.89 -0.58
N VAL A 56 6.40 -2.49 0.10
CA VAL A 56 6.64 -2.73 1.51
C VAL A 56 6.46 -1.40 2.22
N ALA A 57 5.52 -1.31 3.15
CA ALA A 57 5.31 -0.06 3.87
C ALA A 57 5.04 -0.29 5.35
N ASN A 58 5.58 0.60 6.17
CA ASN A 58 5.23 0.66 7.58
C ASN A 58 4.01 1.57 7.77
N VAL A 59 2.82 0.96 7.79
CA VAL A 59 1.57 1.72 7.77
C VAL A 59 1.08 1.96 9.20
N PRO A 60 0.91 3.22 9.61
CA PRO A 60 0.49 3.55 10.95
C PRO A 60 -0.99 3.21 11.18
N ARG A 61 -1.29 2.91 12.44
CA ARG A 61 -2.64 2.73 12.97
C ARG A 61 -3.03 3.96 13.76
N VAL A 62 -4.24 4.43 13.52
CA VAL A 62 -4.87 5.53 14.26
C VAL A 62 -5.86 4.98 15.25
N ARG A 63 -5.95 5.60 16.43
CA ARG A 63 -7.01 5.33 17.40
C ARG A 63 -8.09 6.39 17.26
N CYS A 64 -9.17 6.04 16.56
CA CYS A 64 -10.36 6.87 16.46
C CYS A 64 -11.28 6.60 17.66
N LEU A 65 -11.89 7.65 18.22
CA LEU A 65 -12.83 7.52 19.33
C LEU A 65 -14.13 6.82 18.93
N GLU A 66 -14.59 7.02 17.69
CA GLU A 66 -15.85 6.46 17.19
C GLU A 66 -15.66 5.07 16.57
N HIS A 67 -14.57 4.86 15.82
CA HIS A 67 -14.35 3.65 15.02
C HIS A 67 -13.29 2.70 15.60
N GLY A 68 -12.68 3.05 16.74
CA GLY A 68 -11.62 2.27 17.38
C GLY A 68 -10.28 2.34 16.63
N ILE A 69 -9.50 1.27 16.69
CA ILE A 69 -8.16 1.23 16.09
C ILE A 69 -8.25 0.83 14.60
N LYS A 70 -7.89 1.75 13.71
CA LYS A 70 -7.94 1.54 12.25
C LYS A 70 -6.56 1.75 11.64
N ILE A 71 -6.31 1.07 10.53
CA ILE A 71 -5.10 1.27 9.71
C ILE A 71 -5.40 2.44 8.77
N VAL A 72 -4.49 3.40 8.63
CA VAL A 72 -4.72 4.53 7.70
C VAL A 72 -4.92 4.01 6.27
N SER A 73 -5.77 4.71 5.51
CA SER A 73 -5.94 4.39 4.09
C SER A 73 -4.66 4.73 3.33
N VAL A 74 -4.15 3.77 2.57
CA VAL A 74 -3.00 3.98 1.67
C VAL A 74 -3.42 3.67 0.24
N PRO A 75 -3.01 4.48 -0.75
CA PRO A 75 -3.58 4.42 -2.09
C PRO A 75 -3.31 3.10 -2.82
N TRP A 76 -2.23 2.39 -2.48
CA TRP A 76 -1.89 1.08 -3.06
C TRP A 76 -2.58 -0.12 -2.38
N ALA A 77 -3.29 0.09 -1.26
CA ALA A 77 -4.05 -0.95 -0.56
C ALA A 77 -5.55 -0.88 -0.84
N ASP A 78 -6.03 0.17 -1.52
CA ASP A 78 -7.45 0.28 -1.88
C ASP A 78 -7.77 -0.73 -2.99
N ALA A 79 -8.77 -1.59 -2.77
CA ALA A 79 -9.22 -2.55 -3.78
C ALA A 79 -9.81 -1.85 -5.03
N ARG A 80 -10.16 -0.56 -4.95
CA ARG A 80 -10.75 0.23 -6.04
C ARG A 80 -9.75 0.91 -6.96
N VAL A 81 -8.43 0.79 -6.77
CA VAL A 81 -7.47 1.18 -7.81
C VAL A 81 -7.43 0.15 -8.95
N HIS A 82 -8.58 -0.06 -9.59
CA HIS A 82 -8.64 -0.40 -11.01
C HIS A 82 -8.41 0.87 -11.82
N LEU A 83 -7.19 1.41 -11.84
CA LEU A 83 -6.91 2.58 -12.66
C LEU A 83 -6.79 2.18 -14.15
N ARG A 84 -7.92 1.79 -14.75
CA ARG A 84 -8.21 1.97 -16.19
C ARG A 84 -9.20 3.11 -16.35
N ARG A 85 -8.90 4.29 -15.79
CA ARG A 85 -9.50 5.51 -16.35
C ARG A 85 -8.85 5.70 -17.71
N ARG A 86 -9.51 5.21 -18.77
CA ARG A 86 -9.28 5.67 -20.14
C ARG A 86 -9.34 7.21 -20.05
N LEU A 87 -8.20 7.86 -20.20
CA LEU A 87 -8.17 9.27 -20.53
C LEU A 87 -9.03 9.40 -21.80
N ARG A 88 -10.23 9.96 -21.68
CA ARG A 88 -10.94 10.46 -22.86
C ARG A 88 -10.05 11.59 -23.36
N ARG A 89 -9.36 11.36 -24.47
CA ARG A 89 -8.71 12.42 -25.24
C ARG A 89 -9.79 13.45 -25.57
N ALA A 90 -9.52 14.70 -25.25
CA ALA A 90 -10.18 15.84 -25.87
C ALA A 90 -9.74 15.93 -27.33
#